data_AF-L1J061-F1
#
_entry.id   AF-L1J061-F1
#
_cell.length_a   1.000
_cell.length_b   1.000
_cell.length_c   1.000
_cell.angle_alpha   90.00
_cell.angle_beta   90.00
_cell.angle_gamma   90.00
#
_symmetry.space_group_name_H-M   'P 1'
#
loop_
_entity.id
_entity.type
_entity.pdbx_description
1 polymer ?
#
loop_
_entity_poly.entity_id
_entity_poly.type
_entity_poly.pdbx_seq_one_letter_code
_entity_poly.pdbx_strand_id
1 'polypeptide(L)'
;MNVEEVNFIGKMILDEVMELLATVMRPEVAKDALKTYIEESKDLPILATEDNSNLIAEQADAFVDIYYYCLNAAAKKGVNLSAIFDVVHAANMAKRDPKTGQFLKREDGKIIKPAGWQPPDVRKEIENQMANGSWQQQDKRDAHHVREFTIGAGQGSPDVPSVMSEEEVKFITKMIVDEVLELFATVHDATNAKNVLKGFVDASKDIPKIDAPEVDIIAEQADAFVDIYYYCLNAAAKKGVNLSAIFDVVHAANMAKRDPKTGQFLKREDGKIIKPAGWQPPDVRAEIVRQQHNGSWPVDECQSAQVTPVKA
;
A
#
# COMPACT_ATOMS: atom_id res chain seq x y z
N MET A 1 14.96 2.38 7.97
CA MET A 1 15.40 1.14 7.32
C MET A 1 16.74 1.38 6.67
N ASN A 2 17.63 0.39 6.69
CA ASN A 2 18.92 0.45 5.98
C ASN A 2 18.76 0.03 4.50
N VAL A 3 19.86 0.05 3.74
CA VAL A 3 19.89 -0.33 2.31
C VAL A 3 19.30 -1.73 2.07
N GLU A 4 19.70 -2.73 2.85
CA GLU A 4 19.24 -4.12 2.66
C GLU A 4 17.74 -4.26 2.90
N GLU A 5 17.22 -3.60 3.93
CA GLU A 5 15.80 -3.60 4.28
C GLU A 5 14.96 -2.87 3.22
N VAL A 6 15.42 -1.72 2.73
CA VAL A 6 14.76 -0.97 1.63
C VAL A 6 14.77 -1.77 0.33
N ASN A 7 15.91 -2.39 0.00
CA ASN A 7 16.02 -3.27 -1.16
C ASN A 7 15.06 -4.45 -1.07
N PHE A 8 14.98 -5.09 0.10
CA PHE A 8 14.09 -6.22 0.32
C PHE A 8 12.62 -5.82 0.16
N ILE A 9 12.17 -4.75 0.83
CA ILE A 9 10.77 -4.31 0.75
C ILE A 9 10.40 -3.82 -0.65
N GLY A 10 11.29 -3.09 -1.32
CA GLY A 10 11.09 -2.65 -2.70
C GLY A 10 10.93 -3.83 -3.66
N LYS A 11 11.74 -4.87 -3.50
CA LYS A 11 11.58 -6.11 -4.27
C LYS A 11 10.21 -6.75 -4.02
N MET A 12 9.77 -6.88 -2.77
CA MET A 12 8.47 -7.47 -2.47
C MET A 12 7.33 -6.67 -3.10
N ILE A 13 7.37 -5.33 -3.00
CA ILE A 13 6.36 -4.46 -3.64
C ILE A 13 6.38 -4.65 -5.17
N LEU A 14 7.55 -4.73 -5.82
CA LEU A 14 7.62 -4.95 -7.26
C LEU A 14 7.14 -6.35 -7.68
N ASP A 15 7.34 -7.38 -6.86
CA ASP A 15 6.78 -8.72 -7.13
C ASP A 15 5.24 -8.64 -7.17
N GLU A 16 4.61 -7.93 -6.23
CA GLU A 16 3.14 -7.75 -6.21
C GLU A 16 2.63 -6.82 -7.34
N VAL A 17 3.43 -5.83 -7.74
CA VAL A 17 3.14 -5.02 -8.94
C VAL A 17 3.16 -5.89 -10.21
N MET A 18 4.04 -6.90 -10.28
CA MET A 18 4.04 -7.86 -11.38
C MET A 18 2.78 -8.73 -11.38
N GLU A 19 2.25 -9.11 -10.21
CA GLU A 19 0.96 -9.81 -10.08
C GLU A 19 -0.19 -8.92 -10.56
N LEU A 20 -0.21 -7.64 -10.17
CA LEU A 20 -1.18 -6.67 -10.67
C LEU A 20 -1.11 -6.51 -12.20
N LEU A 21 0.08 -6.39 -12.79
CA LEU A 21 0.26 -6.25 -14.24
C LEU A 21 -0.19 -7.51 -14.99
N ALA A 22 -0.01 -8.70 -14.42
CA ALA A 22 -0.45 -9.95 -15.02
C ALA A 22 -1.98 -10.01 -15.23
N THR A 23 -2.75 -9.19 -14.52
CA THR A 23 -4.21 -9.08 -14.72
C THR A 23 -4.58 -8.49 -16.09
N VAL A 24 -3.67 -7.77 -16.74
CA VAL A 24 -3.95 -7.06 -18.01
C VAL A 24 -2.96 -7.39 -19.13
N MET A 25 -1.74 -7.80 -18.84
CA MET A 25 -0.70 -8.01 -19.85
C MET A 25 0.17 -9.25 -19.61
N ARG A 26 0.83 -9.72 -20.67
CA ARG A 26 1.74 -10.88 -20.63
C ARG A 26 3.07 -10.50 -19.98
N PRO A 27 3.79 -11.47 -19.37
CA PRO A 27 4.95 -11.17 -18.51
C PRO A 27 6.06 -10.38 -19.20
N GLU A 28 6.36 -10.65 -20.47
CA GLU A 28 7.38 -9.90 -21.21
C GLU A 28 7.01 -8.42 -21.38
N VAL A 29 5.73 -8.13 -21.64
CA VAL A 29 5.21 -6.76 -21.78
C VAL A 29 5.17 -6.08 -20.41
N ALA A 30 4.78 -6.79 -19.36
CA ALA A 30 4.77 -6.28 -17.99
C ALA A 30 6.17 -5.85 -17.53
N LYS A 31 7.18 -6.71 -17.73
CA LYS A 31 8.57 -6.40 -17.36
C LYS A 31 9.10 -5.20 -18.13
N ASP A 32 8.86 -5.14 -19.43
CA ASP A 32 9.31 -4.02 -20.26
C ASP A 32 8.63 -2.71 -19.85
N ALA A 33 7.32 -2.73 -19.61
CA ALA A 33 6.59 -1.56 -19.11
C ALA A 33 7.14 -1.07 -17.77
N LEU A 34 7.38 -1.99 -16.83
CA LEU A 34 7.89 -1.64 -15.50
C LEU A 34 9.29 -1.04 -15.55
N LYS A 35 10.19 -1.61 -16.37
CA LYS A 35 11.53 -1.01 -16.62
C LYS A 35 11.42 0.38 -17.25
N THR A 36 10.51 0.57 -18.20
CA THR A 36 10.25 1.90 -18.79
C THR A 36 9.77 2.89 -17.74
N TYR A 37 8.83 2.50 -16.87
CA TYR A 37 8.36 3.39 -15.80
C TYR A 37 9.49 3.77 -14.84
N ILE A 38 10.33 2.82 -14.43
CA ILE A 38 11.51 3.09 -13.59
C ILE A 38 12.46 4.07 -14.28
N GLU A 39 12.73 3.87 -15.57
CA GLU A 39 13.65 4.72 -16.34
C GLU A 39 13.12 6.16 -16.49
N GLU A 40 11.84 6.31 -16.83
CA GLU A 40 11.16 7.61 -17.05
C GLU A 40 10.79 8.34 -15.75
N SER A 41 10.87 7.67 -14.60
CA SER A 41 10.65 8.29 -13.29
C SER A 41 11.71 9.36 -13.01
N LYS A 42 11.37 10.32 -12.15
CA LYS A 42 12.28 11.43 -11.83
C LYS A 42 13.57 10.92 -11.20
N ASP A 43 14.67 11.60 -11.51
CA ASP A 43 15.93 11.39 -10.78
C ASP A 43 15.86 12.10 -9.43
N LEU A 44 15.60 11.32 -8.39
CA LEU A 44 15.53 11.82 -7.03
C LEU A 44 16.92 11.81 -6.39
N PRO A 45 17.40 12.95 -5.86
CA PRO A 45 18.66 12.96 -5.14
C PRO A 45 18.55 12.09 -3.89
N ILE A 46 19.66 11.45 -3.49
CA ILE A 46 19.70 10.75 -2.21
C ILE A 46 19.35 11.73 -1.08
N LEU A 47 18.51 11.29 -0.15
CA LEU A 47 18.15 12.05 1.03
C LEU A 47 19.37 12.18 1.96
N ALA A 48 20.10 13.28 1.82
CA ALA A 48 21.20 13.63 2.71
C ALA A 48 20.64 14.30 3.98
N THR A 49 20.28 13.50 4.99
CA THR A 49 19.88 14.02 6.30
C THR A 49 20.61 13.31 7.44
N GLU A 50 21.08 14.09 8.41
CA GLU A 50 21.59 13.58 9.70
C GLU A 50 20.45 13.42 10.73
N ASP A 51 19.26 13.96 10.45
CA ASP A 51 18.09 13.80 11.30
C ASP A 51 17.38 12.48 11.00
N ASN A 52 17.61 11.50 11.87
CA ASN A 52 17.00 10.18 11.80
C ASN A 52 15.45 10.24 11.80
N SER A 53 14.83 11.25 12.44
CA SER A 53 13.37 11.40 12.45
C SER A 53 12.86 11.80 11.07
N ASN A 54 13.61 12.65 10.35
CA ASN A 54 13.29 12.99 8.98
C ASN A 54 13.44 11.78 8.07
N LEU A 55 14.53 11.02 8.20
CA LEU A 55 14.72 9.79 7.42
C LEU A 55 13.56 8.79 7.60
N ILE A 56 13.11 8.57 8.85
CA ILE A 56 11.98 7.69 9.13
C ILE A 56 10.67 8.28 8.56
N ALA A 57 10.49 9.59 8.63
CA ALA A 57 9.31 10.26 8.09
C ALA A 57 9.19 10.08 6.58
N GLU A 58 10.26 10.32 5.81
CA GLU A 58 10.24 10.12 4.35
C GLU A 58 9.97 8.64 3.98
N GLN A 59 10.52 7.69 4.74
CA GLN A 59 10.22 6.26 4.52
C GLN A 59 8.76 5.90 4.84
N ALA A 60 8.17 6.53 5.86
CA ALA A 60 6.77 6.31 6.23
C ALA A 60 5.81 6.98 5.24
N ASP A 61 6.15 8.18 4.76
CA ASP A 61 5.37 8.92 3.76
C ASP A 61 5.28 8.13 2.46
N ALA A 62 6.42 7.65 1.92
CA ALA A 62 6.43 6.81 0.74
C ALA A 62 5.56 5.53 0.88
N PHE A 63 5.58 4.88 2.04
CA PHE A 63 4.69 3.74 2.29
C PHE A 63 3.21 4.11 2.31
N VAL A 64 2.86 5.24 2.92
CA VAL A 64 1.47 5.73 2.96
C VAL A 64 1.01 6.15 1.58
N ASP A 65 1.85 6.82 0.79
CA ASP A 65 1.47 7.26 -0.55
C ASP A 65 1.23 6.08 -1.49
N ILE A 66 2.08 5.03 -1.47
CA ILE A 66 1.82 3.76 -2.17
C ILE A 66 0.42 3.24 -1.81
N TYR A 67 0.12 3.14 -0.51
CA TYR A 67 -1.18 2.64 -0.07
C TYR A 67 -2.34 3.55 -0.45
N TYR A 68 -2.17 4.86 -0.34
CA TYR A 68 -3.18 5.85 -0.68
C TYR A 68 -3.56 5.78 -2.17
N TYR A 69 -2.56 5.59 -3.06
CA TYR A 69 -2.81 5.36 -4.47
C TYR A 69 -3.55 4.06 -4.74
N CYS A 70 -3.18 2.95 -4.07
CA CYS A 70 -3.91 1.68 -4.16
C CYS A 70 -5.38 1.85 -3.74
N LEU A 71 -5.63 2.51 -2.60
CA LEU A 71 -6.98 2.82 -2.12
C LEU A 71 -7.75 3.72 -3.10
N ASN A 72 -7.11 4.71 -3.71
CA ASN A 72 -7.76 5.59 -4.67
C ASN A 72 -8.13 4.86 -5.97
N ALA A 73 -7.25 3.99 -6.46
CA ALA A 73 -7.53 3.15 -7.62
C ALA A 73 -8.71 2.21 -7.35
N ALA A 74 -8.72 1.53 -6.20
CA ALA A 74 -9.82 0.66 -5.79
C ALA A 74 -11.14 1.43 -5.56
N ALA A 75 -11.09 2.61 -4.93
CA ALA A 75 -12.28 3.43 -4.70
C ALA A 75 -12.95 3.88 -6.00
N LYS A 76 -12.17 4.22 -7.04
CA LYS A 76 -12.67 4.53 -8.39
C LYS A 76 -13.38 3.36 -9.06
N LYS A 77 -13.11 2.14 -8.57
CA LYS A 77 -13.68 0.89 -9.07
C LYS A 77 -14.73 0.29 -8.16
N GLY A 78 -15.09 0.99 -7.09
CA GLY A 78 -16.09 0.52 -6.14
C GLY A 78 -15.59 -0.67 -5.33
N VAL A 79 -14.29 -0.88 -5.19
CA VAL A 79 -13.72 -1.96 -4.36
C VAL A 79 -13.35 -1.39 -2.98
N ASN A 80 -13.88 -2.00 -1.92
CA ASN A 80 -13.52 -1.67 -0.55
C ASN A 80 -12.34 -2.54 -0.08
N LEU A 81 -11.12 -2.02 -0.21
CA LEU A 81 -9.90 -2.74 0.20
C LEU A 81 -9.79 -2.98 1.71
N SER A 82 -10.51 -2.23 2.57
CA SER A 82 -10.47 -2.52 4.00
C SER A 82 -11.14 -3.87 4.33
N ALA A 83 -12.20 -4.24 3.61
CA ALA A 83 -12.82 -5.56 3.76
C ALA A 83 -11.94 -6.68 3.17
N ILE A 84 -11.28 -6.42 2.03
CA ILE A 84 -10.31 -7.36 1.44
C ILE A 84 -9.13 -7.58 2.40
N PHE A 85 -8.61 -6.51 3.00
CA PHE A 85 -7.56 -6.59 4.02
C PHE A 85 -7.97 -7.50 5.18
N ASP A 86 -9.21 -7.43 5.65
CA ASP A 86 -9.67 -8.30 6.76
C ASP A 86 -9.60 -9.78 6.39
N VAL A 87 -10.00 -10.13 5.16
CA VAL A 87 -9.94 -11.50 4.64
C VAL A 87 -8.50 -12.00 4.56
N VAL A 88 -7.61 -11.20 3.98
CA VAL A 88 -6.17 -11.49 3.89
C VAL A 88 -5.53 -11.58 5.27
N HIS A 89 -5.83 -10.63 6.15
CA HIS A 89 -5.33 -10.58 7.52
C HIS A 89 -5.77 -11.80 8.32
N ALA A 90 -7.04 -12.20 8.23
CA ALA A 90 -7.55 -13.39 8.90
C ALA A 90 -6.81 -14.66 8.43
N ALA A 91 -6.62 -14.83 7.11
CA ALA A 91 -5.86 -15.95 6.57
C ALA A 91 -4.38 -15.93 7.03
N ASN A 92 -3.77 -14.75 7.08
CA ASN A 92 -2.39 -14.58 7.58
C ASN A 92 -2.29 -14.94 9.07
N MET A 93 -3.23 -14.50 9.90
CA MET A 93 -3.25 -14.82 11.32
C MET A 93 -3.57 -16.30 11.59
N ALA A 94 -4.33 -16.95 10.72
CA ALA A 94 -4.58 -18.40 10.75
C ALA A 94 -3.33 -19.24 10.47
N LYS A 95 -2.19 -18.64 10.05
CA LYS A 95 -0.90 -19.34 9.93
C LYS A 95 -0.26 -19.66 11.28
N ARG A 96 -0.85 -19.23 12.40
CA ARG A 96 -0.41 -19.64 13.74
C ARG A 96 -0.60 -21.13 13.93
N ASP A 97 0.39 -21.78 14.51
CA ASP A 97 0.30 -23.19 14.88
C ASP A 97 -0.81 -23.36 15.93
N PRO A 98 -1.78 -24.27 15.71
CA PRO A 98 -2.95 -24.39 16.56
C PRO A 98 -2.65 -24.94 17.96
N LYS A 99 -1.46 -25.55 18.16
CA LYS A 99 -1.05 -26.08 19.48
C LYS A 99 -0.38 -25.02 20.34
N THR A 100 0.43 -24.16 19.73
CA THR A 100 1.28 -23.18 20.43
C THR A 100 0.77 -21.74 20.33
N GLY A 101 -0.08 -21.44 19.35
CA GLY A 101 -0.51 -20.08 19.02
C GLY A 101 0.57 -19.21 18.37
N GLN A 102 1.74 -19.79 18.06
CA GLN A 102 2.90 -19.08 17.52
C GLN A 102 3.00 -19.24 16.00
N PHE A 103 3.67 -18.29 15.34
CA PHE A 103 4.09 -18.47 13.96
C PHE A 103 5.36 -19.31 13.92
N LEU A 104 5.25 -20.55 13.44
CA LEU A 104 6.40 -21.41 13.21
C LEU A 104 7.08 -21.03 11.89
N LYS A 105 8.41 -21.06 11.85
CA LYS A 105 9.22 -20.75 10.67
C LYS A 105 10.04 -21.96 10.24
N ARG A 106 10.25 -22.11 8.94
CA ARG A 106 11.25 -23.03 8.38
C ARG A 106 12.66 -22.44 8.54
N GLU A 107 13.67 -23.23 8.21
CA GLU A 107 15.09 -22.80 8.21
C GLU A 107 15.33 -21.58 7.31
N ASP A 108 14.59 -21.45 6.21
CA ASP A 108 14.65 -20.29 5.30
C ASP A 108 13.85 -19.07 5.80
N GLY A 109 13.33 -19.12 7.03
CA GLY A 109 12.56 -18.05 7.64
C GLY A 109 11.10 -17.93 7.19
N LYS A 110 10.65 -18.73 6.21
CA LYS A 110 9.24 -18.70 5.78
C LYS A 110 8.30 -19.27 6.83
N ILE A 111 7.15 -18.63 7.02
CA ILE A 111 6.09 -19.10 7.91
C ILE A 111 5.55 -20.46 7.43
N ILE A 112 5.46 -21.41 8.35
CA ILE A 112 4.85 -22.73 8.12
C ILE A 112 3.34 -22.58 8.21
N LYS A 113 2.62 -23.06 7.19
CA LYS A 113 1.16 -23.13 7.19
C LYS A 113 0.73 -24.39 7.95
N PRO A 114 -0.16 -24.29 8.96
CA PRO A 114 -0.63 -25.46 9.69
C PRO A 114 -1.50 -26.36 8.80
N ALA A 115 -1.67 -27.62 9.20
CA ALA A 115 -2.53 -28.57 8.49
C ALA A 115 -3.98 -28.04 8.43
N GLY A 116 -4.58 -28.08 7.23
CA GLY A 116 -5.94 -27.60 7.01
C GLY A 116 -6.08 -26.08 6.79
N TRP A 117 -4.98 -25.32 6.88
CA TRP A 117 -4.97 -23.89 6.54
C TRP A 117 -5.50 -23.64 5.12
N GLN A 118 -6.31 -22.60 4.96
CA GLN A 118 -6.85 -22.17 3.68
C GLN A 118 -6.29 -20.79 3.31
N PRO A 119 -6.05 -20.52 2.01
CA PRO A 119 -5.74 -19.17 1.55
C PRO A 119 -6.92 -18.21 1.77
N PRO A 120 -6.67 -16.88 1.75
CA PRO A 120 -7.76 -15.92 1.74
C PRO A 120 -8.67 -16.15 0.53
N ASP A 121 -9.98 -15.98 0.73
CA ASP A 121 -10.98 -16.09 -0.33
C ASP A 121 -11.43 -14.68 -0.75
N VAL A 122 -10.52 -13.97 -1.42
CA VAL A 122 -10.74 -12.60 -1.90
C VAL A 122 -11.86 -12.56 -2.93
N ARG A 123 -11.93 -13.57 -3.80
CA ARG A 123 -12.98 -13.74 -4.79
C ARG A 123 -14.37 -13.72 -4.16
N LYS A 124 -14.60 -14.49 -3.10
CA LYS A 124 -15.87 -14.51 -2.38
C LYS A 124 -16.22 -13.15 -1.78
N GLU A 125 -15.24 -12.41 -1.27
CA GLU A 125 -15.48 -11.07 -0.77
C GLU A 125 -15.83 -10.08 -1.89
N ILE A 126 -15.20 -10.19 -3.08
CA ILE A 126 -15.63 -9.42 -4.25
C ILE A 126 -17.07 -9.77 -4.66
N GLU A 127 -17.45 -11.06 -4.70
CA GLU A 127 -18.83 -11.47 -4.97
C GLU A 127 -19.82 -10.88 -3.96
N ASN A 128 -19.43 -10.85 -2.68
CA ASN A 128 -20.22 -10.22 -1.63
C ASN A 128 -20.39 -8.71 -1.87
N GLN A 129 -19.32 -7.99 -2.21
CA GLN A 129 -19.39 -6.56 -2.55
C GLN A 129 -20.22 -6.29 -3.80
N MET A 130 -20.16 -7.16 -4.82
CA MET A 130 -20.99 -7.06 -6.02
C MET A 130 -22.48 -7.28 -5.73
N ALA A 131 -22.81 -8.24 -4.86
CA ALA A 131 -24.18 -8.59 -4.54
C ALA A 131 -24.84 -7.60 -3.56
N ASN A 132 -24.07 -7.11 -2.58
CA ASN A 132 -24.59 -6.36 -1.44
C ASN A 132 -24.11 -4.89 -1.41
N GLY A 133 -23.23 -4.48 -2.33
CA GLY A 133 -22.57 -3.17 -2.30
C GLY A 133 -21.35 -3.16 -1.40
N SER A 134 -20.33 -2.39 -1.79
CA SER A 134 -18.99 -2.42 -1.16
C SER A 134 -18.88 -1.64 0.15
N TRP A 135 -19.85 -0.77 0.42
CA TRP A 135 -19.75 0.30 1.42
C TRP A 135 -20.76 0.15 2.57
N GLN A 136 -21.13 -1.09 2.91
CA GLN A 136 -22.15 -1.41 3.92
C GLN A 136 -21.66 -1.28 5.38
N GLN A 137 -20.34 -1.27 5.60
CA GLN A 137 -19.78 -1.18 6.95
C GLN A 137 -20.02 0.20 7.57
N GLN A 138 -20.46 0.23 8.84
CA GLN A 138 -20.67 1.48 9.58
C GLN A 138 -19.37 2.16 10.01
N ASP A 139 -18.32 1.37 10.27
CA ASP A 139 -17.03 1.88 10.68
C ASP A 139 -16.22 2.37 9.47
N LYS A 140 -16.07 3.69 9.38
CA LYS A 140 -15.22 4.32 8.36
C LYS A 140 -13.76 4.01 8.67
N ARG A 141 -13.11 3.28 7.75
CA ARG A 141 -11.68 2.98 7.72
C ARG A 141 -11.02 3.64 6.51
N ASP A 142 -9.73 3.40 6.30
CA ASP A 142 -8.91 4.01 5.26
C ASP A 142 -9.57 3.99 3.86
N ALA A 143 -10.22 2.88 3.45
CA ALA A 143 -10.93 2.83 2.18
C ALA A 143 -12.12 3.79 2.09
N HIS A 144 -12.86 4.00 3.19
CA HIS A 144 -13.94 4.98 3.24
C HIS A 144 -13.40 6.42 3.21
N HIS A 145 -12.29 6.68 3.91
CA HIS A 145 -11.60 7.97 3.89
C HIS A 145 -11.13 8.33 2.47
N VAL A 146 -10.46 7.40 1.78
CA VAL A 146 -10.01 7.65 0.41
C VAL A 146 -11.18 7.69 -0.58
N ARG A 147 -12.25 6.91 -0.37
CA ARG A 147 -13.49 7.06 -1.15
C ARG A 147 -14.08 8.46 -1.01
N GLU A 148 -14.15 9.00 0.21
CA GLU A 148 -14.63 10.36 0.46
C GLU A 148 -13.79 11.40 -0.29
N PHE A 149 -12.46 11.28 -0.21
CA PHE A 149 -11.55 12.11 -0.99
C PHE A 149 -11.79 11.97 -2.49
N THR A 150 -11.96 10.74 -3.00
CA THR A 150 -12.18 10.44 -4.43
C THR A 150 -13.46 11.11 -4.96
N ILE A 151 -14.58 10.93 -4.25
CA ILE A 151 -15.87 11.54 -4.59
C ILE A 151 -15.78 13.07 -4.47
N GLY A 152 -15.20 13.56 -3.36
CA GLY A 152 -15.03 14.99 -3.11
C GLY A 152 -14.20 15.66 -4.20
N ALA A 153 -13.14 15.00 -4.66
CA ALA A 153 -12.32 15.42 -5.78
C ALA A 153 -13.02 15.24 -7.14
N GLY A 154 -14.33 14.99 -7.19
CA GLY A 154 -15.11 14.91 -8.43
C GLY A 154 -14.75 13.73 -9.32
N GLN A 155 -14.22 12.65 -8.75
CA GLN A 155 -14.00 11.38 -9.45
C GLN A 155 -15.14 10.41 -9.10
N GLY A 156 -15.49 9.53 -10.05
CA GLY A 156 -16.51 8.50 -9.82
C GLY A 156 -16.05 7.46 -8.80
N SER A 157 -16.99 6.95 -8.02
CA SER A 157 -16.79 5.79 -7.13
C SER A 157 -18.06 4.94 -7.15
N PRO A 158 -18.10 3.87 -7.94
CA PRO A 158 -19.23 2.94 -7.99
C PRO A 158 -19.54 2.33 -6.61
N ASP A 159 -20.80 1.92 -6.42
CA ASP A 159 -21.22 1.23 -5.19
C ASP A 159 -20.93 -0.27 -5.20
N VAL A 160 -20.54 -0.83 -6.35
CA VAL A 160 -20.15 -2.23 -6.53
C VAL A 160 -18.83 -2.33 -7.30
N PRO A 161 -18.05 -3.42 -7.14
CA PRO A 161 -16.79 -3.63 -7.84
C PRO A 161 -16.93 -3.64 -9.36
N SER A 162 -15.86 -3.19 -10.04
CA SER A 162 -15.68 -3.25 -11.49
C SER A 162 -14.20 -3.42 -11.81
N VAL A 163 -13.88 -4.04 -12.94
CA VAL A 163 -12.50 -4.30 -13.36
C VAL A 163 -11.76 -3.01 -13.76
N MET A 164 -10.46 -2.93 -13.43
CA MET A 164 -9.57 -1.89 -13.99
C MET A 164 -9.16 -2.25 -15.42
N SER A 165 -9.13 -1.25 -16.30
CA SER A 165 -8.58 -1.39 -17.65
C SER A 165 -7.05 -1.48 -17.63
N GLU A 166 -6.46 -1.84 -18.76
CA GLU A 166 -5.00 -1.85 -18.93
C GLU A 166 -4.38 -0.48 -18.67
N GLU A 167 -5.01 0.61 -19.13
CA GLU A 167 -4.54 1.98 -18.92
C GLU A 167 -4.60 2.39 -17.45
N GLU A 168 -5.64 1.97 -16.72
CA GLU A 168 -5.79 2.26 -15.30
C GLU A 168 -4.75 1.50 -14.48
N VAL A 169 -4.52 0.21 -14.81
CA VAL A 169 -3.45 -0.59 -14.20
C VAL A 169 -2.07 0.01 -14.49
N LYS A 170 -1.79 0.42 -15.72
CA LYS A 170 -0.53 1.10 -16.07
C LYS A 170 -0.34 2.41 -15.29
N PHE A 171 -1.41 3.20 -15.16
CA PHE A 171 -1.36 4.45 -14.41
C PHE A 171 -1.03 4.22 -12.93
N ILE A 172 -1.76 3.32 -12.25
CA ILE A 172 -1.50 3.04 -10.83
C ILE A 172 -0.12 2.41 -10.61
N THR A 173 0.32 1.53 -11.51
CA THR A 173 1.68 0.98 -11.47
C THR A 173 2.73 2.08 -11.53
N LYS A 174 2.56 3.08 -12.42
CA LYS A 174 3.49 4.21 -12.48
C LYS A 174 3.53 4.99 -11.16
N MET A 175 2.37 5.27 -10.55
CA MET A 175 2.32 5.97 -9.27
C MET A 175 3.04 5.18 -8.18
N ILE A 176 2.79 3.87 -8.07
CA ILE A 176 3.46 3.00 -7.09
C ILE A 176 4.99 3.01 -7.31
N VAL A 177 5.45 2.93 -8.56
CA VAL A 177 6.89 2.97 -8.89
C VAL A 177 7.54 4.30 -8.52
N ASP A 178 6.86 5.42 -8.77
CA ASP A 178 7.36 6.74 -8.39
C ASP A 178 7.56 6.80 -6.85
N GLU A 179 6.61 6.30 -6.05
CA GLU A 179 6.73 6.27 -4.58
C GLU A 179 7.74 5.24 -4.05
N VAL A 180 7.92 4.11 -4.73
CA VAL A 180 9.02 3.17 -4.43
C VAL A 180 10.37 3.83 -4.67
N LEU A 181 10.49 4.68 -5.70
CA LEU A 181 11.71 5.46 -5.92
C LEU A 181 11.93 6.53 -4.85
N GLU A 182 10.87 7.16 -4.32
CA GLU A 182 10.97 8.06 -3.16
C GLU A 182 11.50 7.30 -1.93
N LEU A 183 11.00 6.09 -1.67
CA LEU A 183 11.54 5.20 -0.64
C LEU A 183 13.03 4.87 -0.89
N PHE A 184 13.42 4.58 -2.13
CA PHE A 184 14.80 4.22 -2.46
C PHE A 184 15.76 5.41 -2.35
N ALA A 185 15.29 6.63 -2.65
CA ALA A 185 16.06 7.85 -2.48
C ALA A 185 16.50 8.06 -1.01
N THR A 186 15.86 7.40 -0.04
CA THR A 186 16.27 7.45 1.37
C THR A 186 17.59 6.72 1.65
N VAL A 187 18.06 5.86 0.74
CA VAL A 187 19.26 5.03 0.93
C VAL A 187 20.17 4.91 -0.31
N HIS A 188 19.69 5.31 -1.48
CA HIS A 188 20.40 5.26 -2.76
C HIS A 188 20.36 6.60 -3.48
N ASP A 189 21.37 6.88 -4.30
CA ASP A 189 21.24 7.90 -5.34
C ASP A 189 20.33 7.43 -6.48
N ALA A 190 19.85 8.37 -7.32
CA ALA A 190 18.94 8.10 -8.43
C ALA A 190 19.42 6.98 -9.37
N THR A 191 20.72 6.97 -9.71
CA THR A 191 21.26 6.01 -10.67
C THR A 191 21.24 4.61 -10.08
N ASN A 192 21.71 4.48 -8.83
CA ASN A 192 21.73 3.20 -8.16
C ASN A 192 20.31 2.69 -7.86
N ALA A 193 19.40 3.57 -7.43
CA ALA A 193 18.00 3.23 -7.18
C ALA A 193 17.35 2.60 -8.43
N LYS A 194 17.43 3.27 -9.59
CA LYS A 194 16.88 2.76 -10.85
C LYS A 194 17.52 1.44 -11.28
N ASN A 195 18.83 1.29 -11.14
CA ASN A 195 19.53 0.07 -11.51
C ASN A 195 19.15 -1.12 -10.63
N VAL A 196 19.04 -0.92 -9.32
CA VAL A 196 18.60 -1.97 -8.39
C VAL A 196 17.17 -2.40 -8.70
N LEU A 197 16.24 -1.45 -8.89
CA LEU A 197 14.84 -1.78 -9.21
C LEU A 197 14.72 -2.52 -10.54
N LYS A 198 15.42 -2.08 -11.61
CA LYS A 198 15.45 -2.80 -12.90
C LYS A 198 16.00 -4.22 -12.73
N GLY A 199 17.04 -4.40 -11.92
CA GLY A 199 17.57 -5.73 -11.59
C GLY A 199 16.55 -6.63 -10.88
N PHE A 200 15.68 -6.08 -10.02
CA PHE A 200 14.57 -6.82 -9.43
C PHE A 200 13.52 -7.21 -10.46
N VAL A 201 13.19 -6.33 -11.41
CA VAL A 201 12.27 -6.66 -12.50
C VAL A 201 12.82 -7.81 -13.34
N ASP A 202 14.10 -7.77 -13.70
CA ASP A 202 14.74 -8.84 -14.47
C ASP A 202 14.73 -10.18 -13.71
N ALA A 203 14.95 -10.15 -12.39
CA ALA A 203 14.95 -11.33 -11.53
C ALA A 203 13.54 -11.81 -11.11
N SER A 204 12.50 -11.02 -11.36
CA SER A 204 11.12 -11.38 -11.01
C SER A 204 10.63 -12.55 -11.85
N LYS A 205 9.61 -13.26 -11.35
CA LYS A 205 9.03 -14.42 -12.06
C LYS A 205 8.28 -13.95 -13.31
N ASP A 206 8.24 -14.80 -14.32
CA ASP A 206 7.32 -14.61 -15.45
C ASP A 206 5.94 -15.09 -15.03
N ILE A 207 5.07 -14.13 -14.69
CA ILE A 207 3.69 -14.39 -14.28
C ILE A 207 2.81 -14.37 -15.53
N PRO A 208 2.18 -15.49 -15.95
CA PRO A 208 1.33 -15.52 -17.11
C PRO A 208 0.17 -14.54 -17.00
N LYS A 209 -0.25 -13.94 -18.12
CA LYS A 209 -1.46 -13.11 -18.13
C LYS A 209 -2.64 -13.93 -17.63
N ILE A 210 -3.39 -13.39 -16.69
CA ILE A 210 -4.60 -14.00 -16.16
C ILE A 210 -5.69 -13.92 -17.23
N ASP A 211 -6.22 -15.09 -17.61
CA ASP A 211 -7.38 -15.24 -18.49
C ASP A 211 -8.47 -15.97 -17.69
N ALA A 212 -9.25 -15.17 -16.96
CA ALA A 212 -10.22 -15.63 -15.98
C ALA A 212 -11.50 -14.78 -16.04
N PRO A 213 -12.62 -15.24 -15.46
CA PRO A 213 -13.82 -14.41 -15.32
C PRO A 213 -13.53 -13.08 -14.63
N GLU A 214 -14.35 -12.06 -14.92
CA GLU A 214 -14.14 -10.68 -14.43
C GLU A 214 -13.99 -10.60 -12.90
N VAL A 215 -14.79 -11.36 -12.16
CA VAL A 215 -14.74 -11.39 -10.69
C VAL A 215 -13.39 -11.90 -10.17
N ASP A 216 -12.78 -12.85 -10.87
CA ASP A 216 -11.45 -13.37 -10.53
C ASP A 216 -10.39 -12.30 -10.82
N ILE A 217 -10.48 -11.60 -11.96
CA ILE A 217 -9.56 -10.50 -12.28
C ILE A 217 -9.64 -9.37 -11.24
N ILE A 218 -10.85 -8.97 -10.82
CA ILE A 218 -11.04 -7.97 -9.77
C ILE A 218 -10.44 -8.44 -8.44
N ALA A 219 -10.61 -9.72 -8.10
CA ALA A 219 -10.05 -10.30 -6.88
C ALA A 219 -8.52 -10.25 -6.89
N GLU A 220 -7.87 -10.65 -7.98
CA GLU A 220 -6.41 -10.61 -8.13
C GLU A 220 -5.88 -9.16 -8.10
N GLN A 221 -6.60 -8.20 -8.72
CA GLN A 221 -6.25 -6.77 -8.61
C GLN A 221 -6.32 -6.26 -7.17
N ALA A 222 -7.35 -6.67 -6.41
CA ALA A 222 -7.54 -6.26 -5.03
C ALA A 222 -6.52 -6.92 -4.08
N ASP A 223 -6.21 -8.20 -4.31
CA ASP A 223 -5.22 -8.96 -3.53
C ASP A 223 -3.83 -8.34 -3.66
N ALA A 224 -3.37 -8.06 -4.89
CA ALA A 224 -2.08 -7.40 -5.14
C ALA A 224 -1.97 -6.05 -4.42
N PHE A 225 -3.02 -5.22 -4.42
CA PHE A 225 -3.03 -3.95 -3.67
C PHE A 225 -2.93 -4.16 -2.16
N VAL A 226 -3.61 -5.17 -1.62
CA VAL A 226 -3.57 -5.47 -0.19
C VAL A 226 -2.21 -6.05 0.20
N ASP A 227 -1.61 -6.91 -0.61
CA ASP A 227 -0.30 -7.50 -0.31
C ASP A 227 0.81 -6.45 -0.32
N ILE A 228 0.79 -5.51 -1.29
CA ILE A 228 1.67 -4.32 -1.26
C ILE A 228 1.55 -3.60 0.08
N TYR A 229 0.32 -3.29 0.51
CA TYR A 229 0.10 -2.59 1.77
C TYR A 229 0.55 -3.42 2.98
N TYR A 230 0.29 -4.73 2.97
CA TYR A 230 0.66 -5.64 4.05
C TYR A 230 2.19 -5.67 4.25
N TYR A 231 2.96 -5.66 3.16
CA TYR A 231 4.41 -5.56 3.24
C TYR A 231 4.87 -4.21 3.78
N CYS A 232 4.27 -3.09 3.35
CA CYS A 232 4.56 -1.75 3.89
C CYS A 232 4.32 -1.70 5.41
N LEU A 233 3.14 -2.17 5.85
CA LEU A 233 2.79 -2.28 7.29
C LEU A 233 3.80 -3.15 8.04
N ASN A 234 4.17 -4.30 7.49
CA ASN A 234 5.12 -5.19 8.16
C ASN A 234 6.51 -4.56 8.30
N ALA A 235 6.99 -3.87 7.26
CA ALA A 235 8.28 -3.18 7.27
C ALA A 235 8.30 -2.05 8.30
N ALA A 236 7.26 -1.22 8.32
CA ALA A 236 7.11 -0.13 9.29
C ALA A 236 6.95 -0.64 10.74
N ALA A 237 6.14 -1.69 10.95
CA ALA A 237 5.93 -2.27 12.28
C ALA A 237 7.23 -2.84 12.88
N LYS A 238 8.10 -3.45 12.06
CA LYS A 238 9.44 -3.91 12.49
C LYS A 238 10.35 -2.76 12.94
N LYS A 239 10.03 -1.52 12.56
CA LYS A 239 10.72 -0.30 12.99
C LYS A 239 9.97 0.48 14.06
N GLY A 240 8.87 -0.09 14.58
CA GLY A 240 8.04 0.57 15.57
C GLY A 240 7.35 1.82 15.01
N VAL A 241 7.01 1.86 13.73
CA VAL A 241 6.26 2.98 13.12
C VAL A 241 4.82 2.54 12.90
N ASN A 242 3.88 3.35 13.40
CA ASN A 242 2.45 3.17 13.20
C ASN A 242 2.01 3.94 11.95
N LEU A 243 1.87 3.23 10.82
CA LEU A 243 1.45 3.83 9.55
C LEU A 243 0.00 4.30 9.55
N SER A 244 -0.89 3.76 10.38
CA SER A 244 -2.28 4.24 10.46
C SER A 244 -2.33 5.68 10.98
N ALA A 245 -1.54 6.01 11.99
CA ALA A 245 -1.43 7.40 12.47
C ALA A 245 -0.80 8.33 11.43
N ILE A 246 0.14 7.84 10.62
CA ILE A 246 0.74 8.61 9.52
C ILE A 246 -0.30 8.83 8.39
N PHE A 247 -1.08 7.79 8.07
CA PHE A 247 -2.17 7.87 7.12
C PHE A 247 -3.19 8.95 7.53
N ASP A 248 -3.55 9.04 8.81
CA ASP A 248 -4.47 10.08 9.29
C ASP A 248 -3.93 11.50 9.05
N VAL A 249 -2.62 11.71 9.29
CA VAL A 249 -1.96 13.00 9.02
C VAL A 249 -2.00 13.33 7.52
N VAL A 250 -1.66 12.38 6.66
CA VAL A 250 -1.69 12.53 5.20
C VAL A 250 -3.11 12.77 4.69
N HIS A 251 -4.08 11.98 5.16
CA HIS A 251 -5.48 12.10 4.78
C HIS A 251 -6.05 13.46 5.21
N ALA A 252 -5.76 13.92 6.43
CA ALA A 252 -6.18 15.24 6.90
C ALA A 252 -5.64 16.37 6.01
N ALA A 253 -4.35 16.32 5.65
CA ALA A 253 -3.75 17.29 4.73
C ALA A 253 -4.37 17.22 3.32
N ASN A 254 -4.71 16.03 2.83
CA ASN A 254 -5.41 15.83 1.57
C ASN A 254 -6.81 16.45 1.58
N MET A 255 -7.58 16.24 2.64
CA MET A 255 -8.92 16.80 2.79
C MET A 255 -8.90 18.32 3.01
N ALA A 256 -7.84 18.85 3.62
CA ALA A 256 -7.62 20.29 3.76
C ALA A 256 -7.37 21.02 2.42
N LYS A 257 -7.22 20.28 1.30
CA LYS A 257 -7.18 20.88 -0.06
C LYS A 257 -8.54 21.42 -0.52
N ARG A 258 -9.62 21.20 0.24
CA ARG A 258 -10.92 21.85 0.02
C ARG A 258 -10.78 23.36 0.22
N ASP A 259 -11.38 24.13 -0.68
CA ASP A 259 -11.46 25.58 -0.55
C ASP A 259 -12.27 25.95 0.71
N PRO A 260 -11.73 26.76 1.64
CA PRO A 260 -12.39 27.08 2.90
C PRO A 260 -13.72 27.83 2.77
N LYS A 261 -13.98 28.48 1.62
CA LYS A 261 -15.21 29.25 1.40
C LYS A 261 -16.35 28.37 0.89
N THR A 262 -16.04 27.38 0.05
CA THR A 262 -17.01 26.54 -0.64
C THR A 262 -17.11 25.13 -0.07
N GLY A 263 -16.08 24.65 0.64
CA GLY A 263 -15.93 23.26 1.08
C GLY A 263 -15.64 22.28 -0.06
N GLN A 264 -15.39 22.78 -1.28
CA GLN A 264 -15.19 21.98 -2.48
C GLN A 264 -13.71 21.90 -2.87
N PHE A 265 -13.32 20.86 -3.59
CA PHE A 265 -12.02 20.81 -4.22
C PHE A 265 -12.06 21.63 -5.51
N LEU A 266 -11.36 22.76 -5.53
CA LEU A 266 -11.18 23.55 -6.75
C LEU A 266 -10.12 22.89 -7.62
N LYS A 267 -10.31 22.94 -8.94
CA LYS A 267 -9.40 22.34 -9.92
C LYS A 267 -8.96 23.36 -10.96
N ARG A 268 -7.75 23.17 -11.47
CA ARG A 268 -7.28 23.85 -12.70
C ARG A 268 -7.94 23.21 -13.92
N GLU A 269 -7.73 23.81 -15.09
CA GLU A 269 -8.23 23.31 -16.38
C GLU A 269 -7.75 21.89 -16.70
N ASP A 270 -6.55 21.51 -16.25
CA ASP A 270 -6.00 20.16 -16.41
C ASP A 270 -6.54 19.14 -15.39
N GLY A 271 -7.51 19.54 -14.56
CA GLY A 271 -8.11 18.69 -13.55
C GLY A 271 -7.32 18.57 -12.24
N LYS A 272 -6.13 19.19 -12.14
CA LYS A 272 -5.32 19.15 -10.91
C LYS A 272 -5.97 19.98 -9.80
N ILE A 273 -6.07 19.40 -8.61
CA ILE A 273 -6.59 20.08 -7.41
C ILE A 273 -5.70 21.29 -7.05
N ILE A 274 -6.34 22.43 -6.82
CA ILE A 274 -5.72 23.67 -6.36
C ILE A 274 -5.67 23.65 -4.84
N LYS A 275 -4.48 23.86 -4.27
CA LYS A 275 -4.30 24.03 -2.82
C LYS A 275 -4.78 25.43 -2.42
N PRO A 276 -5.64 25.57 -1.39
CA PRO A 276 -6.09 26.87 -0.94
C PRO A 276 -4.95 27.67 -0.29
N ALA A 277 -5.12 29.00 -0.20
CA ALA A 277 -4.17 29.86 0.47
C ALA A 277 -3.99 29.45 1.94
N GLY A 278 -2.73 29.29 2.38
CA GLY A 278 -2.41 28.86 3.75
C GLY A 278 -2.42 27.35 3.99
N TRP A 279 -2.79 26.54 2.99
CA TRP A 279 -2.68 25.08 3.08
C TRP A 279 -1.26 24.65 3.44
N GLN A 280 -1.14 23.70 4.36
CA GLN A 280 0.12 23.10 4.78
C GLN A 280 0.21 21.65 4.30
N PRO A 281 1.40 21.17 3.89
CA PRO A 281 1.63 19.75 3.67
C PRO A 281 1.46 18.95 4.97
N PRO A 282 1.26 17.62 4.89
CA PRO A 282 1.27 16.77 6.07
C PRO A 282 2.61 16.88 6.80
N ASP A 283 2.57 16.99 8.13
CA ASP A 283 3.78 17.00 8.96
C ASP A 283 4.05 15.59 9.51
N VAL A 284 4.47 14.71 8.61
CA VAL A 284 4.80 13.31 8.93
C VAL A 284 5.94 13.24 9.94
N ARG A 285 6.92 14.15 9.83
CA ARG A 285 8.05 14.23 10.77
C ARG A 285 7.60 14.53 12.19
N ALA A 286 6.68 15.48 12.40
CA ALA A 286 6.14 15.76 13.72
C ALA A 286 5.44 14.54 14.33
N GLU A 287 4.70 13.78 13.53
CA GLU A 287 4.09 12.53 13.99
C GLU A 287 5.13 11.45 14.31
N ILE A 288 6.19 11.30 13.52
CA ILE A 288 7.31 10.41 13.86
C ILE A 288 7.97 10.81 15.18
N VAL A 289 8.24 12.10 15.39
CA VAL A 289 8.81 12.60 16.65
C VAL A 289 7.87 12.30 17.82
N ARG A 290 6.55 12.45 17.63
CA ARG A 290 5.54 12.06 18.64
C ARG A 290 5.62 10.57 18.94
N GLN A 291 5.68 9.70 17.93
CA GLN A 291 5.80 8.25 18.10
C GLN A 291 7.07 7.86 18.86
N GLN A 292 8.20 8.51 18.56
CA GLN A 292 9.48 8.27 19.24
C GLN A 292 9.44 8.68 20.72
N HIS A 293 8.76 9.77 21.06
CA HIS A 293 8.68 10.26 22.44
C HIS A 293 7.60 9.56 23.29
N ASN A 294 6.43 9.30 22.70
CA ASN A 294 5.23 8.88 23.43
C ASN A 294 4.83 7.42 23.15
N GLY A 295 5.52 6.75 22.25
CA GLY A 295 5.14 5.44 21.72
C GLY A 295 4.21 5.53 20.51
N SER A 296 4.36 4.55 19.62
CA SER A 296 3.67 4.50 18.32
C SER A 296 2.25 3.95 18.41
N TRP A 297 2.00 3.08 19.40
CA TRP A 297 0.68 2.58 19.75
C TRP A 297 0.38 2.94 21.21
N PRO A 298 -0.67 3.73 21.48
CA PRO A 298 -1.13 3.96 22.85
C PRO A 298 -1.39 2.63 23.57
N VAL A 299 -1.08 2.60 24.88
CA VAL A 299 -0.96 1.36 25.68
C VAL A 299 -2.27 0.54 25.76
N ASP A 300 -3.41 1.13 25.43
CA ASP A 300 -4.73 0.49 25.51
C ASP A 300 -5.07 -0.41 24.31
N GLU A 301 -4.32 -0.37 23.20
CA GLU A 301 -4.65 -1.13 21.98
C GLU A 301 -3.85 -2.44 21.79
N CYS A 302 -2.73 -2.62 22.52
CA CYS A 302 -1.73 -3.66 22.21
C CYS A 302 -1.61 -4.79 23.26
N GLN A 303 -2.61 -5.00 24.12
CA GLN A 303 -2.54 -6.04 25.15
C GLN A 303 -2.75 -7.48 24.63
N SER A 304 -3.10 -7.68 23.36
CA SER A 304 -3.33 -9.03 22.80
C SER A 304 -2.08 -9.73 22.24
N ALA A 305 -0.90 -9.09 22.23
CA ALA A 305 0.28 -9.62 21.54
C ALA A 305 1.54 -9.79 22.41
N GLN A 306 1.49 -9.57 23.72
CA GLN A 306 2.65 -9.84 24.57
C GLN A 306 2.77 -11.34 24.88
N VAL A 307 3.60 -12.03 24.09
CA VAL A 307 4.16 -13.33 24.46
C VAL A 307 5.11 -13.10 25.63
N THR A 308 4.76 -13.64 26.80
CA THR A 308 5.64 -13.67 27.98
C THR A 308 6.97 -14.31 27.60
N PRO A 309 8.13 -13.67 27.85
CA PRO A 309 9.41 -14.32 27.61
C PRO A 309 9.55 -15.45 28.64
N VAL A 310 9.59 -16.70 28.15
CA VAL A 310 10.01 -17.84 28.97
C VAL A 310 11.50 -17.62 29.26
N LYS A 311 11.82 -17.30 30.51
CA LYS A 311 13.21 -17.28 30.98
C LYS A 311 13.80 -18.69 30.82
N ALA A 312 15.00 -18.75 30.26
CA ALA A 312 15.86 -19.93 30.26
C ALA A 312 16.23 -20.34 31.69
#